data_AF-A0A7S2BDM3-F1
#
_entry.id   AF-A0A7S2BDM3-F1
#
_cell.length_a   1.000
_cell.length_b   1.000
_cell.length_c   1.000
_cell.angle_alpha   90.00
_cell.angle_beta   90.00
_cell.angle_gamma   90.00
#
_symmetry.space_group_name_H-M   'P 1'
#
loop_
_entity.id
_entity.type
_entity.pdbx_description
1 polymer ?
#
loop_
_entity_poly.entity_id
_entity_poly.type
_entity_poly.pdbx_seq_one_letter_code
_entity_poly.pdbx_strand_id
1 'polypeptide(L)'
;QQQQSRTFTREELVALAAQRECDSGAVQHDDRSLVPLGIYKLSKYTRLAVTGLGSTQCVLRFNRELLASLKASANARSTNDALCAHLWRVVARLRPECRGLNMRLTLVVNVRGDRLDNFVPNQYFGNATTACVIEMPHSELVATGGLANVAAAIRRAVDSIDATHVEREELWLGFKNKVRYGLGRIRPNFKLLSRGLFISSFANFDVYGARFGDDK
;
A
#
# COMPACT_ATOMS: atom_id res chain seq x y z
N GLN A 1 28.87 4.64 -17.50
CA GLN A 1 28.03 4.90 -18.69
C GLN A 1 27.01 5.95 -18.27
N GLN A 2 26.93 7.06 -19.00
CA GLN A 2 26.10 8.22 -18.65
C GLN A 2 24.61 7.88 -18.82
N GLN A 3 23.87 7.95 -17.71
CA GLN A 3 22.42 7.71 -17.66
C GLN A 3 21.73 8.96 -18.23
N GLN A 4 21.22 8.85 -19.46
CA GLN A 4 20.47 9.94 -20.10
C GLN A 4 19.12 10.10 -19.38
N SER A 5 18.98 11.21 -18.65
CA SER A 5 17.72 11.69 -18.09
C SER A 5 16.72 11.91 -19.23
N ARG A 6 15.78 10.97 -19.42
CA ARG A 6 14.73 11.09 -20.43
C ARG A 6 13.74 12.19 -20.03
N THR A 7 13.70 13.27 -20.79
CA THR A 7 12.72 14.35 -20.61
C THR A 7 11.43 13.97 -21.33
N PHE A 8 10.33 13.82 -20.59
CA PHE A 8 9.01 13.58 -21.17
C PHE A 8 8.46 14.87 -21.81
N THR A 9 7.81 14.74 -22.96
CA THR A 9 7.23 15.88 -23.68
C THR A 9 5.97 16.39 -22.99
N ARG A 10 5.61 17.64 -23.27
CA ARG A 10 4.38 18.26 -22.75
C ARG A 10 3.13 17.47 -23.13
N GLU A 11 3.10 16.86 -24.31
CA GLU A 11 1.98 16.03 -24.77
C GLU A 11 1.88 14.72 -23.98
N GLU A 12 3.00 14.06 -23.67
CA GLU A 12 3.02 12.85 -22.82
C GLU A 12 2.50 13.16 -21.41
N LEU A 13 2.88 14.32 -20.85
CA LEU A 13 2.40 14.80 -19.56
C LEU A 13 0.90 15.12 -19.57
N VAL A 14 0.40 15.70 -20.67
CA VAL A 14 -1.04 15.98 -20.86
C VAL A 14 -1.84 14.70 -21.04
N ALA A 15 -1.32 13.70 -21.75
CA ALA A 15 -1.94 12.39 -21.91
C ALA A 15 -2.05 11.61 -20.58
N LEU A 16 -1.01 11.69 -19.73
CA LEU A 16 -1.04 11.15 -18.36
C LEU A 16 -2.07 11.85 -17.48
N ALA A 17 -2.24 13.17 -17.65
CA ALA A 17 -3.22 13.97 -16.92
C ALA A 17 -4.66 13.78 -17.40
N ALA A 18 -4.86 13.43 -18.69
CA ALA A 18 -6.17 13.22 -19.31
C ALA A 18 -6.82 11.86 -18.95
N GLN A 19 -6.12 10.98 -18.24
CA GLN A 19 -6.72 9.78 -17.65
C GLN A 19 -7.72 10.18 -16.55
N ARG A 20 -9.00 10.11 -16.91
CA ARG A 20 -10.19 10.72 -16.27
C ARG A 20 -10.23 10.67 -14.74
N GLU A 21 -10.33 11.85 -14.14
CA GLU A 21 -10.97 12.10 -12.84
C GLU A 21 -12.47 12.30 -13.12
N CYS A 22 -13.34 11.44 -12.60
CA CYS A 22 -14.79 11.64 -12.66
C CYS A 22 -15.28 12.08 -11.28
N ASP A 23 -15.47 13.40 -11.14
CA ASP A 23 -16.23 14.03 -10.06
C ASP A 23 -17.72 13.70 -10.25
N SER A 24 -18.19 12.59 -9.67
CA SER A 24 -19.60 12.41 -9.37
C SER A 24 -19.75 11.44 -8.20
N GLY A 25 -20.73 11.67 -7.34
CA GLY A 25 -20.98 10.92 -6.09
C GLY A 25 -21.34 9.44 -6.25
N ALA A 26 -21.00 8.81 -7.36
CA ALA A 26 -20.91 7.37 -7.53
C ALA A 26 -19.43 6.98 -7.41
N VAL A 27 -19.08 6.27 -6.35
CA VAL A 27 -17.71 5.86 -6.01
C VAL A 27 -17.09 5.04 -7.15
N GLN A 28 -16.42 5.71 -8.09
CA GLN A 28 -15.62 5.04 -9.11
C GLN A 28 -14.28 4.58 -8.51
N HIS A 29 -13.80 3.46 -9.04
CA HIS A 29 -12.50 2.88 -8.74
C HIS A 29 -11.43 3.79 -9.33
N ASP A 30 -10.79 4.59 -8.48
CA ASP A 30 -9.51 5.19 -8.80
C ASP A 30 -8.44 4.10 -8.63
N ASP A 31 -7.82 3.71 -9.75
CA ASP A 31 -6.77 2.68 -9.83
C ASP A 31 -5.41 3.19 -9.34
N ARG A 32 -5.29 4.46 -8.98
CA ARG A 32 -4.03 5.06 -8.52
C ARG A 32 -3.71 4.65 -7.08
N SER A 33 -2.43 4.43 -6.81
CA SER A 33 -1.83 4.15 -5.50
C SER A 33 -1.93 5.31 -4.52
N LEU A 34 -1.90 6.55 -5.03
CA LEU A 34 -1.91 7.80 -4.27
C LEU A 34 -3.06 8.72 -4.72
N VAL A 35 -3.71 9.38 -3.76
CA VAL A 35 -4.78 10.38 -4.04
C VAL A 35 -4.38 11.72 -3.43
N PRO A 36 -4.49 12.83 -4.17
CA PRO A 36 -4.26 14.15 -3.60
C PRO A 36 -5.50 14.57 -2.80
N LEU A 37 -5.35 14.88 -1.51
CA LEU A 37 -6.43 15.54 -0.78
C LEU A 37 -6.41 17.02 -1.13
N GLY A 38 -7.51 17.50 -1.72
CA GLY A 38 -7.86 18.92 -1.58
C GLY A 38 -7.96 19.29 -0.10
N ILE A 39 -8.04 20.59 0.19
CA ILE A 39 -8.05 21.22 1.53
C ILE A 39 -9.22 20.71 2.44
N TYR A 40 -10.08 19.84 1.92
CA TYR A 40 -11.21 19.24 2.62
C TYR A 40 -10.80 18.14 3.59
N LYS A 41 -10.79 18.51 4.89
CA LYS A 41 -11.36 17.91 6.12
C LYS A 41 -11.58 16.38 6.28
N LEU A 42 -11.23 15.50 5.34
CA LEU A 42 -11.40 14.05 5.49
C LEU A 42 -10.65 13.47 6.70
N SER A 43 -9.56 14.10 7.15
CA SER A 43 -8.86 13.67 8.37
C SER A 43 -9.69 13.82 9.66
N LYS A 44 -10.61 14.79 9.70
CA LYS A 44 -11.59 14.90 10.80
C LYS A 44 -12.63 13.81 10.69
N TYR A 45 -13.16 13.53 9.49
CA TYR A 45 -14.18 12.49 9.29
C TYR A 45 -13.65 11.07 9.48
N THR A 46 -12.40 10.75 9.14
CA THR A 46 -11.84 9.43 9.45
C THR A 46 -11.67 9.24 10.96
N ARG A 47 -11.21 10.26 11.69
CA ARG A 47 -11.11 10.18 13.16
C ARG A 47 -12.49 10.13 13.83
N LEU A 48 -13.42 11.01 13.44
CA LEU A 48 -14.79 11.07 13.97
C LEU A 48 -15.60 9.81 13.65
N ALA A 49 -15.46 9.24 12.45
CA ALA A 49 -16.10 7.98 12.10
C ALA A 49 -15.51 6.82 12.90
N VAL A 50 -14.18 6.75 13.09
CA VAL A 50 -13.55 5.68 13.89
C VAL A 50 -13.95 5.77 15.36
N THR A 51 -14.01 6.97 15.94
CA THR A 51 -14.49 7.16 17.33
C THR A 51 -16.00 7.01 17.50
N GLY A 52 -16.80 7.29 16.47
CA GLY A 52 -18.27 7.18 16.50
C GLY A 52 -18.81 5.79 16.14
N LEU A 53 -18.02 4.95 15.46
CA LEU A 53 -18.40 3.58 15.04
C LEU A 53 -18.00 2.50 16.06
N GLY A 54 -17.49 2.87 17.24
CA GLY A 54 -17.08 1.91 18.26
C GLY A 54 -15.88 1.06 17.81
N SER A 55 -14.80 1.70 17.32
CA SER A 55 -13.58 0.95 16.98
C SER A 55 -12.87 0.41 18.23
N THR A 56 -12.53 -0.87 18.24
CA THR A 56 -11.67 -1.48 19.27
C THR A 56 -10.28 -1.75 18.69
N GLN A 57 -9.25 -1.56 19.52
CA GLN A 57 -7.89 -1.97 19.19
C GLN A 57 -7.60 -3.32 19.86
N CYS A 58 -6.97 -4.23 19.13
CA CYS A 58 -6.52 -5.52 19.67
C CYS A 58 -5.09 -5.81 19.22
N VAL A 59 -4.36 -6.54 20.06
CA VAL A 59 -3.01 -7.01 19.76
C VAL A 59 -3.08 -8.51 19.51
N LEU A 60 -2.69 -8.93 18.31
CA LEU A 60 -2.63 -10.34 17.92
C LEU A 60 -1.15 -10.77 17.88
N ARG A 61 -0.83 -11.85 18.60
CA ARG A 61 0.52 -12.43 18.60
C ARG A 61 0.55 -13.69 17.75
N PHE A 62 1.51 -13.77 16.84
CA PHE A 62 1.82 -14.96 16.07
C PHE A 62 3.15 -15.51 16.56
N ASN A 63 3.19 -16.77 16.98
CA ASN A 63 4.45 -17.43 17.35
C ASN A 63 5.21 -17.88 16.10
N ARG A 64 6.45 -18.35 16.29
CA ARG A 64 7.34 -18.71 15.19
C ARG A 64 6.81 -19.90 14.40
N GLU A 65 6.25 -20.89 15.09
CA GLU A 65 5.75 -22.14 14.51
C GLU A 65 4.53 -21.86 13.61
N LEU A 66 3.62 -21.01 14.07
CA LEU A 66 2.46 -20.56 13.30
C LEU A 66 2.89 -19.79 12.06
N LEU A 67 3.85 -18.87 12.19
CA LEU A 67 4.35 -18.10 11.04
C LEU A 67 5.06 -18.99 10.01
N ALA A 68 5.83 -19.98 10.47
CA ALA A 68 6.49 -20.94 9.58
C ALA A 68 5.47 -21.82 8.85
N SER A 69 4.49 -22.37 9.57
CA SER A 69 3.40 -23.15 9.01
C SER A 69 2.58 -22.32 8.00
N LEU A 70 2.29 -21.07 8.33
CA LEU A 70 1.56 -20.16 7.47
C LEU A 70 2.32 -19.86 6.17
N LYS A 71 3.63 -19.58 6.28
CA LYS A 71 4.49 -19.36 5.11
C LYS A 71 4.52 -20.58 4.19
N ALA A 72 4.66 -21.79 4.77
CA ALA A 72 4.66 -23.04 4.02
C ALA A 72 3.30 -23.27 3.32
N SER A 73 2.19 -23.11 4.05
CA SER A 73 0.83 -23.28 3.52
C SER A 73 0.49 -22.29 2.41
N ALA A 74 1.04 -21.08 2.49
CA ALA A 74 0.88 -20.05 1.47
C ALA A 74 1.82 -20.22 0.27
N ASN A 75 2.79 -21.15 0.33
CA ASN A 75 3.91 -21.21 -0.60
C ASN A 75 4.54 -19.82 -0.85
N ALA A 76 4.65 -19.03 0.22
CA ALA A 76 4.96 -17.61 0.11
C ALA A 76 6.48 -17.35 0.11
N ARG A 77 6.92 -16.41 -0.72
CA ARG A 77 8.33 -15.97 -0.79
C ARG A 77 8.81 -15.46 0.57
N SER A 78 8.01 -14.59 1.22
CA SER A 78 8.31 -14.04 2.55
C SER A 78 7.23 -14.37 3.58
N THR A 79 7.61 -14.35 4.86
CA THR A 79 6.67 -14.49 5.98
C THR A 79 5.65 -13.35 6.00
N ASN A 80 6.07 -12.14 5.60
CA ASN A 80 5.19 -10.98 5.53
C ASN A 80 4.10 -11.14 4.45
N ASP A 81 4.42 -11.74 3.30
CA ASP A 81 3.40 -12.02 2.26
C ASP A 81 2.35 -13.00 2.77
N ALA A 82 2.78 -14.07 3.44
CA ALA A 82 1.89 -15.07 4.01
C ALA A 82 0.97 -14.48 5.07
N LEU A 83 1.52 -13.65 5.96
CA LEU A 83 0.76 -12.98 7.00
C LEU A 83 -0.23 -11.96 6.44
N CYS A 84 0.19 -11.11 5.49
CA CYS A 84 -0.70 -10.15 4.83
C CYS A 84 -1.84 -10.87 4.08
N ALA A 85 -1.51 -11.96 3.36
CA ALA A 85 -2.51 -12.78 2.68
C ALA A 85 -3.51 -13.38 3.68
N HIS A 86 -3.03 -13.92 4.79
CA HIS A 86 -3.89 -14.48 5.83
C HIS A 86 -4.84 -13.44 6.41
N LEU A 87 -4.31 -12.28 6.83
CA LEU A 87 -5.11 -11.21 7.41
C LEU A 87 -6.16 -10.69 6.41
N TRP A 88 -5.79 -10.51 5.15
CA TRP A 88 -6.73 -10.05 4.13
C TRP A 88 -7.87 -11.04 3.90
N ARG A 89 -7.57 -12.34 3.87
CA ARG A 89 -8.59 -13.39 3.78
C ARG A 89 -9.48 -13.47 5.01
N VAL A 90 -8.93 -13.31 6.21
CA VAL A 90 -9.72 -13.25 7.45
C VAL A 90 -10.70 -12.08 7.39
N VAL A 91 -10.23 -10.88 7.03
CA VAL A 91 -11.09 -9.71 6.87
C VAL A 91 -12.15 -9.93 5.79
N ALA A 92 -11.83 -10.57 4.67
CA ALA A 92 -12.80 -10.90 3.63
C ALA A 92 -13.90 -11.85 4.13
N ARG A 93 -13.53 -12.87 4.91
CA ARG A 93 -14.48 -13.83 5.50
C ARG A 93 -15.39 -13.17 6.53
N LEU A 94 -14.89 -12.20 7.28
CA LEU A 94 -15.66 -11.42 8.24
C LEU A 94 -16.57 -10.36 7.58
N ARG A 95 -16.49 -10.19 6.26
CA ARG A 95 -17.27 -9.21 5.50
C ARG A 95 -18.12 -9.88 4.40
N PRO A 96 -19.12 -10.71 4.74
CA PRO A 96 -19.98 -11.38 3.76
C PRO A 96 -20.79 -10.39 2.89
N GLU A 97 -21.02 -9.16 3.35
CA GLU A 97 -21.63 -8.08 2.58
C GLU A 97 -20.78 -7.61 1.39
N CYS A 98 -19.51 -8.03 1.33
CA CYS A 98 -18.63 -7.78 0.19
C CYS A 98 -18.72 -8.87 -0.91
N ARG A 99 -19.62 -9.85 -0.78
CA ARG A 99 -19.84 -10.87 -1.82
C ARG A 99 -20.19 -10.22 -3.16
N GLY A 100 -19.57 -10.70 -4.24
CA GLY A 100 -19.74 -10.16 -5.59
C GLY A 100 -18.96 -8.87 -5.87
N LEU A 101 -18.12 -8.42 -4.94
CA LEU A 101 -17.36 -7.17 -5.06
C LEU A 101 -15.85 -7.45 -5.01
N ASN A 102 -15.07 -6.53 -5.57
CA ASN A 102 -13.62 -6.50 -5.37
C ASN A 102 -13.29 -5.92 -4.00
N MET A 103 -12.37 -6.57 -3.30
CA MET A 103 -11.75 -6.05 -2.09
C MET A 103 -10.38 -5.49 -2.42
N ARG A 104 -9.92 -4.52 -1.63
CA ARG A 104 -8.66 -3.83 -1.84
C ARG A 104 -7.70 -4.07 -0.68
N LEU A 105 -6.42 -4.32 -0.97
CA LEU A 105 -5.33 -4.33 0.01
C LEU A 105 -4.35 -3.22 -0.37
N THR A 106 -4.00 -2.38 0.59
CA THR A 106 -2.96 -1.37 0.45
C THR A 106 -1.81 -1.70 1.38
N LEU A 107 -0.62 -1.89 0.80
CA LEU A 107 0.62 -2.12 1.54
C LEU A 107 1.53 -0.90 1.42
N VAL A 108 2.28 -0.61 2.48
CA VAL A 108 3.39 0.36 2.41
C VAL A 108 4.66 -0.38 2.05
N VAL A 109 5.36 0.08 1.01
CA VAL A 109 6.58 -0.53 0.49
C VAL A 109 7.74 0.44 0.65
N ASN A 110 8.83 -0.02 1.26
CA ASN A 110 10.09 0.72 1.33
C ASN A 110 10.78 0.71 -0.05
N VAL A 111 11.16 1.88 -0.55
CA VAL A 111 11.83 2.03 -1.85
C VAL A 111 13.35 2.24 -1.71
N ARG A 112 13.88 2.17 -0.48
CA ARG A 112 15.32 2.22 -0.21
C ARG A 112 16.03 0.91 -0.54
N GLY A 113 17.35 1.02 -0.67
CA GLY A 113 18.28 -0.10 -0.72
C GLY A 113 18.28 -0.80 -2.07
N ASP A 114 18.72 -2.07 -2.05
CA ASP A 114 18.96 -2.88 -3.25
C ASP A 114 17.70 -3.15 -4.09
N ARG A 115 16.51 -2.85 -3.55
CA ARG A 115 15.24 -3.02 -4.26
C ARG A 115 15.20 -2.21 -5.57
N LEU A 116 15.73 -0.99 -5.53
CA LEU A 116 15.75 -0.05 -6.66
C LEU A 116 17.19 0.32 -7.00
N ASP A 117 18.09 -0.67 -7.02
CA ASP A 117 19.52 -0.48 -7.32
C ASP A 117 20.19 0.61 -6.45
N ASN A 118 19.76 0.72 -5.18
CA ASN A 118 20.22 1.74 -4.24
C ASN A 118 19.98 3.19 -4.70
N PHE A 119 18.97 3.43 -5.56
CA PHE A 119 18.53 4.78 -5.94
C PHE A 119 18.26 5.67 -4.72
N VAL A 120 17.68 5.09 -3.66
CA VAL A 120 17.62 5.72 -2.33
C VAL A 120 18.44 4.89 -1.34
N PRO A 121 19.49 5.46 -0.72
CA PRO A 121 20.30 4.75 0.27
C PRO A 121 19.50 4.30 1.50
N ASN A 122 19.89 3.19 2.11
CA ASN A 122 19.28 2.71 3.35
C ASN A 122 19.35 3.74 4.50
N GLN A 123 20.38 4.57 4.52
CA GLN A 123 20.61 5.61 5.53
C GLN A 123 19.81 6.91 5.27
N TYR A 124 19.04 6.97 4.19
CA TYR A 124 18.25 8.17 3.87
C TYR A 124 17.17 8.43 4.94
N PHE A 125 17.32 9.57 5.62
CA PHE A 125 16.48 9.97 6.76
C PHE A 125 15.06 10.42 6.38
N GLY A 126 14.86 10.91 5.15
CA GLY A 126 13.55 11.38 4.69
C GLY A 126 12.56 10.24 4.40
N ASN A 127 11.34 10.56 3.95
CA ASN A 127 10.38 9.53 3.54
C ASN A 127 10.80 8.89 2.21
N ALA A 128 10.87 7.56 2.19
CA ALA A 128 11.12 6.79 0.97
C ALA A 128 10.28 5.53 1.01
N THR A 129 8.97 5.73 0.85
CA THR A 129 7.97 4.67 0.78
C THR A 129 6.94 4.99 -0.27
N THR A 130 6.44 3.96 -0.96
CA THR A 130 5.28 4.05 -1.84
C THR A 130 4.15 3.11 -1.38
N ALA A 131 2.98 3.25 -1.97
CA ALA A 131 1.81 2.45 -1.70
C ALA A 131 1.59 1.41 -2.79
N CYS A 132 1.61 0.13 -2.43
CA CYS A 132 1.21 -0.96 -3.28
C CYS A 132 -0.29 -1.21 -3.10
N VAL A 133 -1.09 -1.02 -4.16
CA VAL A 133 -2.54 -1.31 -4.14
C VAL A 133 -2.81 -2.60 -4.91
N ILE A 134 -3.55 -3.50 -4.28
CA ILE A 134 -3.93 -4.80 -4.83
C ILE A 134 -5.45 -4.90 -4.76
N GLU A 135 -6.09 -5.31 -5.85
CA GLU A 135 -7.52 -5.64 -5.86
C GLU A 135 -7.72 -7.10 -6.22
N MET A 136 -8.69 -7.74 -5.56
CA MET A 136 -9.05 -9.13 -5.82
C MET A 136 -10.54 -9.35 -5.52
N PRO A 137 -11.24 -10.17 -6.32
CA PRO A 137 -12.62 -10.54 -6.02
C PRO A 137 -12.76 -11.16 -4.64
N HIS A 138 -13.84 -10.80 -3.93
CA HIS A 138 -14.17 -11.39 -2.62
C HIS A 138 -14.22 -12.92 -2.68
N SER A 139 -14.77 -13.47 -3.77
CA SER A 139 -14.86 -14.91 -4.03
C SER A 139 -13.49 -15.60 -4.02
N GLU A 140 -12.47 -15.00 -4.63
CA GLU A 140 -11.11 -15.55 -4.65
C GLU A 140 -10.44 -15.50 -3.27
N LEU A 141 -10.68 -14.42 -2.51
CA LEU A 141 -10.14 -14.28 -1.15
C LEU A 141 -10.72 -15.35 -0.20
N VAL A 142 -12.02 -15.62 -0.29
CA VAL A 142 -12.67 -16.58 0.61
C VAL A 142 -12.55 -18.03 0.16
N ALA A 143 -12.21 -18.27 -1.12
CA ALA A 143 -12.08 -19.60 -1.71
C ALA A 143 -11.19 -20.54 -0.88
N THR A 144 -11.58 -21.81 -0.81
CA THR A 144 -10.76 -22.89 -0.23
C THR A 144 -9.44 -23.00 -0.99
N GLY A 145 -8.32 -23.12 -0.28
CA GLY A 145 -6.99 -23.15 -0.91
C GLY A 145 -6.48 -21.80 -1.45
N GLY A 146 -7.26 -20.71 -1.39
CA GLY A 146 -6.88 -19.41 -1.95
C GLY A 146 -5.68 -18.70 -1.29
N LEU A 147 -5.10 -19.24 -0.20
CA LEU A 147 -4.00 -18.58 0.53
C LEU A 147 -2.79 -18.33 -0.38
N ALA A 148 -2.39 -19.35 -1.15
CA ALA A 148 -1.22 -19.27 -2.02
C ALA A 148 -1.43 -18.27 -3.16
N ASN A 149 -2.63 -18.25 -3.75
CA ASN A 149 -2.98 -17.31 -4.81
C ASN A 149 -2.92 -15.85 -4.32
N VAL A 150 -3.45 -15.59 -3.12
CA VAL A 150 -3.42 -14.26 -2.51
C VAL A 150 -1.99 -13.84 -2.18
N ALA A 151 -1.19 -14.72 -1.59
CA ALA A 151 0.22 -14.45 -1.30
C ALA A 151 1.03 -14.18 -2.57
N ALA A 152 0.78 -14.95 -3.64
CA ALA A 152 1.41 -14.74 -4.94
C ALA A 152 0.98 -13.42 -5.59
N ALA A 153 -0.29 -13.04 -5.49
CA ALA A 153 -0.79 -11.74 -5.98
C ALA A 153 -0.14 -10.57 -5.23
N ILE A 154 -0.02 -10.65 -3.91
CA ILE A 154 0.71 -9.68 -3.08
C ILE A 154 2.16 -9.56 -3.56
N ARG A 155 2.84 -10.69 -3.71
CA ARG A 155 4.24 -10.70 -4.13
C ARG A 155 4.43 -10.10 -5.52
N ARG A 156 3.58 -10.46 -6.49
CA ARG A 156 3.63 -9.87 -7.84
C ARG A 156 3.42 -8.36 -7.82
N ALA A 157 2.45 -7.88 -7.06
CA ALA A 157 2.17 -6.45 -6.96
C ALA A 157 3.32 -5.71 -6.29
N VAL A 158 3.85 -6.26 -5.19
CA VAL A 158 5.05 -5.70 -4.56
C VAL A 158 6.19 -5.69 -5.56
N ASP A 159 6.53 -6.79 -6.21
CA ASP A 159 7.67 -6.88 -7.14
C ASP A 159 7.50 -5.98 -8.39
N SER A 160 6.28 -5.56 -8.74
CA SER A 160 6.01 -4.58 -9.80
C SER A 160 6.39 -3.13 -9.45
N ILE A 161 6.68 -2.85 -8.17
CA ILE A 161 7.21 -1.55 -7.74
C ILE A 161 8.72 -1.55 -8.00
N ASP A 162 9.06 -1.06 -9.19
CA ASP A 162 10.41 -0.85 -9.69
C ASP A 162 10.75 0.65 -9.79
N ALA A 163 11.93 0.98 -10.32
CA ALA A 163 12.38 2.37 -10.45
C ALA A 163 11.44 3.18 -11.36
N THR A 164 10.99 2.58 -12.46
CA THR A 164 10.04 3.18 -13.41
C THR A 164 8.71 3.54 -12.73
N HIS A 165 8.22 2.69 -11.83
CA HIS A 165 7.02 2.96 -11.05
C HIS A 165 7.20 4.20 -10.17
N VAL A 166 8.31 4.27 -9.43
CA VAL A 166 8.61 5.40 -8.53
C VAL A 166 8.78 6.70 -9.31
N GLU A 167 9.55 6.69 -10.39
CA GLU A 167 9.74 7.86 -11.27
C GLU A 167 8.38 8.37 -11.79
N ARG A 168 7.48 7.47 -12.19
CA ARG A 168 6.13 7.85 -12.65
C ARG A 168 5.31 8.50 -11.54
N GLU A 169 5.37 7.98 -10.32
CA GLU A 169 4.69 8.58 -9.17
C GLU A 169 5.26 9.97 -8.85
N GLU A 170 6.59 10.12 -8.84
CA GLU A 170 7.26 11.40 -8.63
C GLU A 170 6.87 12.44 -9.69
N LEU A 171 6.82 12.04 -10.96
CA LEU A 171 6.38 12.91 -12.06
C LEU A 171 4.93 13.36 -11.89
N TRP A 172 4.04 12.43 -11.55
CA TRP A 172 2.63 12.74 -11.31
C TRP A 172 2.46 13.68 -10.12
N LEU A 173 3.20 13.46 -9.03
CA LEU A 173 3.24 14.34 -7.87
C LEU A 173 3.78 15.73 -8.24
N GLY A 174 4.88 15.80 -8.98
CA GLY A 174 5.48 17.04 -9.45
C GLY A 174 4.52 17.85 -10.32
N PHE A 175 3.79 17.20 -11.22
CA PHE A 175 2.76 17.84 -12.04
C PHE A 175 1.61 18.36 -11.19
N LYS A 176 1.02 17.52 -10.31
CA LYS A 176 -0.09 17.94 -9.44
C LYS A 176 0.29 19.07 -8.51
N ASN A 177 1.54 19.12 -8.03
CA ASN A 177 2.05 20.21 -7.20
C ASN A 177 2.05 21.55 -7.96
N LYS A 178 2.50 21.53 -9.22
CA LYS A 178 2.55 22.71 -10.09
C LYS A 178 1.18 23.22 -10.51
N VAL A 179 0.21 22.32 -10.74
CA VAL A 179 -1.14 22.68 -11.22
C VAL A 179 -2.04 23.26 -10.13
N ARG A 180 -1.82 22.93 -8.84
CA ARG A 180 -2.74 23.32 -7.74
C ARG A 180 -2.18 24.30 -6.69
N TYR A 181 -1.07 25.00 -6.94
CA TYR A 181 -0.42 25.87 -5.95
C TYR A 181 -0.21 25.16 -4.59
N GLY A 182 0.48 24.03 -4.64
CA GLY A 182 0.75 23.20 -3.47
C GLY A 182 -0.14 21.96 -3.44
N LEU A 183 0.47 20.79 -3.64
CA LEU A 183 -0.12 19.57 -3.14
C LEU A 183 -0.28 19.74 -1.62
N GLY A 184 -1.51 19.59 -1.14
CA GLY A 184 -1.78 19.48 0.28
C GLY A 184 -1.21 18.18 0.84
N ARG A 185 -2.03 17.41 1.58
CA ARG A 185 -1.60 16.10 2.05
C ARG A 185 -1.82 15.05 0.96
N ILE A 186 -0.76 14.38 0.52
CA ILE A 186 -0.86 13.16 -0.28
C ILE A 186 -1.18 12.01 0.67
N ARG A 187 -2.13 11.15 0.30
CA ARG A 187 -2.38 9.91 1.03
C ARG A 187 -2.36 8.73 0.09
N PRO A 188 -1.93 7.55 0.56
CA PRO A 188 -2.22 6.32 -0.14
C PRO A 188 -3.72 6.19 -0.33
N ASN A 189 -4.14 5.66 -1.48
CA ASN A 189 -5.53 5.41 -1.83
C ASN A 189 -6.11 4.23 -1.06
N PHE A 190 -6.12 4.32 0.28
CA PHE A 190 -6.80 3.37 1.14
C PHE A 190 -8.15 3.94 1.55
N LYS A 191 -9.21 3.21 1.25
CA LYS A 191 -10.55 3.55 1.73
C LYS A 191 -10.77 2.84 3.07
N LEU A 192 -10.33 3.48 4.17
CA LEU A 192 -10.33 2.88 5.53
C LEU A 192 -11.69 2.34 5.98
N LEU A 193 -12.78 2.94 5.48
CA LEU A 193 -14.16 2.59 5.80
C LEU A 193 -14.88 1.77 4.71
N SER A 194 -14.22 1.48 3.58
CA SER A 194 -14.86 0.72 2.50
C SER A 194 -13.97 -0.43 2.03
N ARG A 195 -14.47 -1.67 2.12
CA ARG A 195 -14.02 -2.88 1.39
C ARG A 195 -12.50 -3.16 1.34
N GLY A 196 -11.72 -2.44 2.14
CA GLY A 196 -10.28 -2.33 2.02
C GLY A 196 -9.57 -2.62 3.32
N LEU A 197 -8.36 -3.14 3.21
CA LEU A 197 -7.42 -3.39 4.30
C LEU A 197 -6.13 -2.59 4.03
N PHE A 198 -5.63 -1.89 5.05
CA PHE A 198 -4.35 -1.19 4.99
C PHE A 198 -3.38 -1.89 5.95
N ILE A 199 -2.20 -2.27 5.46
CA ILE A 199 -1.15 -2.89 6.27
C ILE A 199 0.16 -2.12 6.07
N SER A 200 0.77 -1.70 7.17
CA SER A 200 2.16 -1.24 7.20
C SER A 200 2.97 -2.20 8.07
N SER A 201 4.09 -2.69 7.53
CA SER A 201 4.94 -3.66 8.24
C SER A 201 6.19 -2.98 8.76
N PHE A 202 6.43 -3.13 10.05
CA PHE A 202 7.63 -2.65 10.73
C PHE A 202 8.64 -3.78 11.02
N ALA A 203 8.37 -4.99 10.52
CA ALA A 203 9.11 -6.20 10.90
C ALA A 203 10.61 -6.18 10.51
N ASN A 204 10.98 -5.38 9.51
CA ASN A 204 12.37 -5.23 9.07
C ASN A 204 13.09 -4.03 9.70
N PHE A 205 12.42 -3.24 10.55
CA PHE A 205 13.10 -2.16 11.26
C PHE A 205 13.84 -2.74 12.47
N ASP A 206 15.10 -2.33 12.62
CA ASP A 206 15.89 -2.68 13.80
C ASP A 206 15.49 -1.81 15.01
N VAL A 207 14.29 -2.06 15.51
CA VAL A 207 13.76 -1.38 16.71
C VAL A 207 14.41 -1.95 17.97
N TYR A 208 14.80 -3.22 17.95
CA TYR A 208 15.27 -3.95 19.13
C TYR A 208 16.80 -3.95 19.29
N GLY A 209 17.56 -3.60 18.25
CA GLY A 209 19.01 -3.40 18.29
C GLY A 209 19.43 -2.05 18.88
N ALA A 210 18.49 -1.11 19.07
CA ALA A 210 18.78 0.18 19.69
C ALA A 210 19.23 0.00 21.15
N ARG A 211 20.44 0.47 21.46
CA ARG A 211 21.03 0.52 22.81
C ARG A 211 21.39 1.97 23.13
N PHE A 212 20.83 2.53 24.20
CA PHE A 212 21.07 3.92 24.62
C PHE A 212 21.78 4.00 25.98
N GLY A 213 22.71 3.07 26.26
CA GLY A 213 23.22 2.76 27.62
C GLY A 213 22.11 2.16 28.50
N ASP A 214 22.31 1.33 29.53
CA ASP A 214 23.48 0.65 30.08
C ASP A 214 23.46 -0.84 29.67
N ASP A 215 24.57 -1.34 29.11
CA ASP A 215 24.96 -2.74 29.28
C ASP A 215 25.91 -2.77 30.49
N LYS A 216 25.37 -3.03 31.68
CA LYS A 216 26.13 -3.57 32.80
C LYS A 216 25.67 -4.99 33.06
#